data_AF-A0A7Z9HE44-F1
#
_entry.id   AF-A0A7Z9HE44-F1
#
_cell.length_a   1.000
_cell.length_b   1.000
_cell.length_c   1.000
_cell.angle_alpha   90.00
_cell.angle_beta   90.00
_cell.angle_gamma   90.00
#
_symmetry.space_group_name_H-M   'P 1'
#
loop_
_entity.id
_entity.type
_entity.pdbx_description
1 polymer ?
#
loop_
_entity_poly.entity_id
_entity_poly.type
_entity_poly.pdbx_seq_one_letter_code
_entity_poly.pdbx_strand_id
1 'polypeptide(L)'
;MADEEEGGGGGGGESSGGGKKKKIIIIVAVVLLLIIGIVVFLLMSGDEEEQLPEEELPVTDVAEPLAEPIFLPLESFVVNLKDGRRFLKASIQLMLSEPGAAAYLTVR
;
A
#
# COMPACT_ATOMS: atom_id res chain seq x y z
N MET A 1 -49.21 -33.09 -24.93
CA MET A 1 -48.65 -33.37 -23.59
C MET A 1 -48.15 -34.80 -23.65
N ALA A 2 -46.86 -34.99 -23.34
CA ALA A 2 -46.00 -36.14 -23.68
C ALA A 2 -45.52 -36.17 -25.14
N ASP A 3 -44.33 -35.58 -25.37
CA ASP A 3 -43.21 -36.14 -26.15
C ASP A 3 -42.05 -35.14 -26.07
N GLU A 4 -41.04 -35.42 -25.24
CA GLU A 4 -39.75 -34.72 -25.25
C GLU A 4 -38.79 -35.57 -26.08
N GLU A 5 -38.37 -35.00 -27.20
CA GLU A 5 -37.40 -35.60 -28.11
C GLU A 5 -35.96 -35.40 -27.63
N GLU A 6 -35.19 -36.46 -27.92
CA GLU A 6 -33.76 -36.53 -28.21
C GLU A 6 -32.78 -36.08 -27.11
N GLY A 7 -32.05 -36.98 -26.47
CA GLY A 7 -31.41 -38.16 -27.06
C GLY A 7 -29.96 -37.80 -27.41
N GLY A 8 -29.04 -38.29 -26.60
CA GLY A 8 -27.64 -37.91 -26.61
C GLY A 8 -26.93 -38.20 -27.93
N GLY A 9 -26.15 -37.21 -28.39
CA GLY A 9 -25.11 -37.37 -29.40
C GLY A 9 -23.75 -37.49 -28.74
N GLY A 10 -23.47 -38.65 -28.14
CA GLY A 10 -22.15 -39.02 -27.66
C GLY A 10 -21.17 -39.14 -28.83
N GLY A 11 -20.15 -38.29 -28.83
CA GLY A 11 -18.95 -38.40 -29.67
C GLY A 11 -17.70 -38.68 -28.82
N GLY A 12 -17.83 -39.50 -27.78
CA GLY A 12 -16.72 -39.96 -26.95
C GLY A 12 -15.97 -41.10 -27.66
N GLY A 13 -15.06 -40.74 -28.57
CA GLY A 13 -14.02 -41.65 -29.04
C GLY A 13 -12.97 -41.84 -27.96
N GLU A 14 -13.13 -42.85 -27.12
CA GLU A 14 -12.07 -43.36 -26.26
C GLU A 14 -10.90 -43.89 -27.11
N SER A 15 -9.73 -43.26 -26.98
CA SER A 15 -8.47 -44.00 -27.06
C SER A 15 -7.95 -44.22 -25.65
N SER A 16 -8.14 -45.47 -25.27
CA SER A 16 -7.54 -46.23 -24.18
C SER A 16 -6.08 -45.84 -23.88
N GLY A 17 -5.76 -45.79 -22.58
CA GLY A 17 -4.37 -45.72 -22.07
C GLY A 17 -3.96 -44.40 -21.44
N GLY A 18 -4.62 -43.94 -20.36
CA GLY A 18 -4.30 -42.60 -19.86
C GLY A 18 -4.61 -42.26 -18.41
N GLY A 19 -4.89 -43.22 -17.53
CA GLY A 19 -5.25 -42.93 -16.13
C GLY A 19 -4.17 -42.16 -15.35
N LYS A 20 -2.89 -42.33 -15.70
CA LYS A 20 -1.77 -41.60 -15.08
C LYS A 20 -1.47 -40.26 -15.78
N LYS A 21 -1.57 -40.21 -17.11
CA LYS A 21 -1.27 -39.00 -17.90
C LYS A 21 -2.35 -37.91 -17.75
N LYS A 22 -3.64 -38.29 -17.70
CA LYS A 22 -4.73 -37.34 -17.41
C LYS A 22 -4.64 -36.78 -16.00
N LYS A 23 -4.28 -37.61 -15.00
CA LYS A 23 -4.00 -37.13 -13.64
C LYS A 23 -2.77 -36.22 -13.59
N ILE A 24 -1.70 -36.53 -14.31
CA ILE A 24 -0.52 -35.64 -14.42
C ILE A 24 -0.91 -34.32 -15.08
N ILE A 25 -1.71 -34.33 -16.16
CA ILE A 25 -2.19 -33.11 -16.81
C ILE A 25 -3.06 -32.29 -15.86
N ILE A 26 -3.94 -32.94 -15.09
CA ILE A 26 -4.77 -32.28 -14.07
C ILE A 26 -3.89 -31.68 -12.96
N ILE A 27 -2.88 -32.41 -12.47
CA ILE A 27 -1.94 -31.93 -11.46
C ILE A 27 -1.13 -30.73 -11.98
N VAL A 28 -0.64 -30.81 -13.22
CA VAL A 28 0.10 -29.71 -13.86
C VAL A 28 -0.80 -28.49 -14.05
N ALA A 29 -2.06 -28.67 -14.43
CA ALA A 29 -3.03 -27.58 -14.54
C ALA A 29 -3.34 -26.93 -13.18
N VAL A 30 -3.49 -27.72 -12.12
CA VAL A 30 -3.69 -27.20 -10.76
C VAL A 30 -2.45 -26.46 -10.26
N VAL A 31 -1.25 -26.97 -10.51
CA VAL A 31 0.00 -26.30 -10.15
C VAL A 31 0.16 -24.98 -10.91
N LEU A 32 -0.17 -24.95 -12.21
CA LEU A 32 -0.17 -23.71 -12.99
C LEU A 32 -1.16 -22.68 -12.43
N LEU A 33 -2.37 -23.11 -12.07
CA LEU A 33 -3.36 -22.22 -11.43
C LEU A 33 -2.90 -21.70 -10.08
N LEU A 34 -2.22 -22.52 -9.27
CA LEU A 34 -1.66 -22.08 -7.99
C LEU A 34 -0.53 -21.05 -8.19
N ILE A 35 0.35 -21.25 -9.17
CA ILE A 35 1.41 -20.28 -9.48
C ILE A 35 0.81 -18.96 -9.94
N ILE A 36 -0.18 -18.99 -10.83
CA ILE A 36 -0.88 -17.77 -11.27
C ILE A 36 -1.58 -17.09 -10.08
N GLY A 37 -2.23 -17.86 -9.21
CA GLY A 37 -2.86 -17.34 -8.00
C GLY A 37 -1.87 -16.65 -7.05
N ILE A 38 -0.69 -17.23 -6.84
CA ILE A 38 0.37 -16.63 -6.02
C ILE A 38 0.93 -15.37 -6.68
N VAL A 39 1.14 -15.37 -8.00
CA VAL A 39 1.64 -14.19 -8.71
C VAL A 39 0.63 -13.04 -8.68
N VAL A 40 -0.66 -13.34 -8.88
CA VAL A 40 -1.74 -12.34 -8.77
C VAL A 40 -1.89 -11.86 -7.34
N PHE A 41 -1.81 -12.76 -6.35
CA PHE A 41 -1.81 -12.40 -4.94
C PHE A 41 -0.63 -11.49 -4.61
N LEU A 42 0.62 -11.86 -4.91
CA LEU A 42 1.79 -11.01 -4.67
C LEU A 42 1.75 -9.67 -5.43
N LEU A 43 1.11 -9.60 -6.60
CA LEU A 43 0.91 -8.35 -7.34
C LEU A 43 -0.22 -7.49 -6.74
N MET A 44 -1.26 -8.07 -6.15
CA MET A 44 -2.30 -7.33 -5.43
C MET A 44 -1.91 -7.03 -3.98
N SER A 45 -1.00 -7.83 -3.40
CA SER A 45 -0.54 -7.73 -2.03
C SER A 45 0.60 -6.74 -1.82
N GLY A 46 1.03 -6.06 -2.88
CA GLY A 46 1.97 -4.94 -2.79
C GLY A 46 1.34 -3.64 -2.26
N ASP A 47 0.00 -3.59 -2.14
CA ASP A 47 -0.77 -2.43 -1.65
C ASP A 47 -1.58 -2.73 -0.37
N GLU A 48 -1.38 -3.89 0.25
CA GLU A 48 -1.96 -4.21 1.57
C GLU A 48 -0.88 -3.99 2.63
N GLU A 49 -0.91 -2.79 3.24
CA GLU A 49 -0.30 -2.60 4.54
C GLU A 49 -0.84 -3.69 5.47
N GLU A 50 0.07 -4.38 6.16
CA GLU A 50 -0.23 -5.34 7.21
C GLU A 50 -1.29 -4.76 8.17
N GLN A 51 -2.54 -5.18 8.00
CA GLN A 51 -3.52 -5.09 9.09
C GLN A 51 -3.09 -6.13 10.13
N LEU A 52 -2.18 -5.68 11.00
CA LEU A 52 -1.91 -6.29 12.29
C LEU A 52 -3.26 -6.53 12.99
N PRO A 53 -3.46 -7.68 13.66
CA PRO A 53 -4.66 -7.87 14.46
C PRO A 53 -4.72 -6.76 15.50
N GLU A 54 -5.69 -5.85 15.30
CA GLU A 54 -6.01 -4.78 16.23
C GLU A 54 -6.45 -5.46 17.53
N GLU A 55 -5.54 -5.50 18.52
CA GLU A 55 -5.95 -5.60 19.90
C GLU A 55 -6.95 -4.45 20.10
N GLU A 56 -8.21 -4.79 20.38
CA GLU A 56 -9.23 -3.87 20.85
C GLU A 56 -8.80 -3.32 22.21
N LEU A 57 -7.80 -2.42 22.19
CA LEU A 57 -7.55 -1.50 23.27
C LEU A 57 -8.81 -0.63 23.34
N PRO A 58 -9.44 -0.47 24.52
CA PRO A 58 -10.55 0.44 24.66
C PRO A 58 -10.08 1.82 24.22
N VAL A 59 -10.50 2.23 23.02
CA VAL A 59 -10.24 3.52 22.44
C VAL A 59 -10.93 4.51 23.38
N THR A 60 -10.12 5.09 24.26
CA THR A 60 -10.58 6.25 25.01
C THR A 60 -10.50 7.36 23.97
N ASP A 61 -11.63 7.55 23.27
CA ASP A 61 -11.83 8.57 22.25
C ASP A 61 -11.58 9.96 22.82
N VAL A 62 -10.32 10.35 22.87
CA VAL A 62 -9.89 11.73 22.76
C VAL A 62 -8.68 11.68 21.83
N ALA A 63 -8.95 11.44 20.55
CA ALA A 63 -8.02 11.83 19.51
C ALA A 63 -7.82 13.34 19.67
N GLU A 64 -6.70 13.74 20.25
CA GLU A 64 -6.33 15.15 20.32
C GLU A 64 -6.39 15.70 18.90
N PRO A 65 -7.05 16.86 18.70
CA PRO A 65 -7.16 17.43 17.36
C PRO A 65 -5.75 17.61 16.80
N LEU A 66 -5.52 17.06 15.59
CA LEU A 66 -4.27 17.24 14.86
C LEU A 66 -3.98 18.75 14.80
N ALA A 67 -2.98 19.18 15.56
CA ALA A 67 -2.70 20.60 15.69
C ALA A 67 -2.35 21.18 14.32
N GLU A 68 -3.01 22.26 13.94
CA GLU A 68 -2.80 22.90 12.64
C GLU A 68 -1.34 23.36 12.52
N PRO A 69 -0.63 23.03 11.42
CA PRO A 69 0.77 23.38 11.27
C PRO A 69 0.94 24.89 11.09
N ILE A 70 1.76 25.50 11.94
CA ILE A 70 2.04 26.94 11.92
C ILE A 70 3.39 27.17 11.24
N PHE A 71 3.40 28.01 10.21
CA PHE A 71 4.61 28.35 9.49
C PHE A 71 5.14 29.72 9.92
N LEU A 72 6.26 29.74 10.64
CA LEU A 72 6.91 30.97 11.10
C LEU A 72 8.18 31.26 10.26
N PRO A 73 8.14 32.24 9.33
CA PRO A 73 9.33 32.68 8.62
C PRO A 73 10.25 33.47 9.55
N LEU A 74 11.55 33.16 9.54
CA LEU A 74 12.57 33.93 10.25
C LEU A 74 13.17 35.02 9.34
N GLU A 75 13.82 35.99 9.95
CA GLU A 75 14.61 36.99 9.22
C GLU A 75 15.73 36.31 8.41
N SER A 76 16.06 36.87 7.24
CA SER A 76 17.18 36.37 6.45
C SER A 76 18.50 36.62 7.15
N PHE A 77 19.30 35.57 7.30
CA PHE A 77 20.66 35.66 7.81
C PHE A 77 21.62 35.94 6.68
N VAL A 78 22.45 36.98 6.81
CA VAL A 78 23.52 37.28 5.87
C VAL A 78 24.84 37.23 6.64
N VAL A 79 25.72 36.30 6.25
CA VAL A 79 27.03 36.13 6.87
C VAL A 79 28.12 36.16 5.82
N ASN A 80 29.25 36.78 6.15
CA ASN A 80 30.44 36.70 5.32
C ASN A 80 31.10 35.33 5.51
N LEU A 81 31.47 34.70 4.40
CA LEU A 81 32.23 33.45 4.45
C LEU A 81 33.69 33.74 4.78
N LYS A 82 34.41 32.70 5.20
CA LYS A 82 35.80 32.81 5.66
C LYS A 82 36.73 33.52 4.68
N ASP A 83 36.45 33.44 3.38
CA ASP A 83 37.29 34.04 2.35
C ASP A 83 37.06 35.55 2.14
N GLY A 84 36.05 36.14 2.79
CA GLY A 84 35.75 37.58 2.75
C GLY A 84 35.26 38.10 1.39
N ARG A 85 35.14 37.23 0.38
CA ARG A 85 34.73 37.59 -0.99
C ARG A 85 33.35 37.08 -1.35
N ARG A 86 32.84 36.11 -0.57
CA ARG A 86 31.51 35.54 -0.72
C ARG A 86 30.73 35.74 0.57
N PHE A 87 29.44 35.92 0.44
CA PHE A 87 28.50 35.91 1.56
C PHE A 87 27.47 34.82 1.34
N LEU A 88 26.96 34.26 2.43
CA LEU A 88 25.82 33.37 2.43
C LEU A 88 24.60 34.16 2.89
N LYS A 89 23.55 34.16 2.07
CA LYS A 89 22.22 34.59 2.48
C LYS A 89 21.35 33.35 2.65
N ALA A 90 20.79 33.16 3.84
CA ALA A 90 19.92 32.04 4.16
C ALA A 90 18.58 32.56 4.69
N SER A 91 17.49 31.96 4.21
CA SER A 91 16.14 32.15 4.75
C SER A 91 15.67 30.83 5.33
N ILE A 92 15.11 30.89 6.53
CA ILE A 92 14.66 29.70 7.28
C ILE A 92 13.19 29.91 7.61
N GLN A 93 12.38 28.87 7.42
CA GLN A 93 10.98 28.84 7.82
C GLN A 93 10.77 27.67 8.78
N LEU A 94 10.22 27.96 9.95
CA LEU A 94 9.92 26.94 10.96
C LEU A 94 8.50 26.44 10.75
N MET A 95 8.31 25.12 10.77
CA MET A 95 6.99 24.50 10.87
C MET A 95 6.81 24.06 12.32
N LEU A 96 5.78 24.57 12.97
CA LEU A 96 5.49 24.35 14.38
C LEU A 96 4.17 23.59 14.51
N SER A 97 4.14 22.60 15.39
CA SER A 97 2.93 21.86 15.75
C SER A 97 2.18 22.50 16.92
N GLU A 98 2.83 23.36 17.71
CA GLU A 98 2.22 23.96 18.91
C GLU A 98 2.03 25.48 18.74
N PRO A 99 0.81 26.01 18.99
CA PRO A 99 0.52 27.44 18.85
C PRO A 99 1.28 28.32 19.86
N GLY A 100 1.55 27.83 21.07
CA GLY A 100 2.30 28.56 22.08
C GLY A 100 3.77 28.80 21.70
N ALA A 101 4.37 27.89 20.92
CA ALA A 101 5.78 27.97 20.52
C ALA A 101 6.04 29.19 19.61
N ALA A 102 5.10 29.51 18.72
CA ALA A 102 5.22 30.69 17.85
C ALA A 102 5.25 32.00 18.66
N ALA A 103 4.43 32.10 19.71
CA ALA A 103 4.42 33.26 20.58
C ALA A 103 5.74 33.40 21.35
N TYR A 104 6.27 32.30 21.92
CA TYR A 104 7.55 32.34 22.63
C TYR A 104 8.70 32.79 21.74
N LEU A 105 8.78 32.28 20.51
CA LEU A 105 9.88 32.56 19.57
C LEU A 105 9.82 33.98 18.97
N THR A 106 8.71 34.70 19.12
CA THR A 106 8.53 36.07 18.62
C THR A 106 8.67 37.14 19.69
N VAL A 107 8.71 36.76 20.98
CA VAL A 107 9.00 37.69 22.07
C VAL A 107 10.51 37.94 22.12
N ARG A 108 10.90 39.21 21.97
CA ARG A 108 12.28 39.68 21.82
C ARG A 108 12.84 40.23 23.12
#